data_AF-A0A2U1VTF5-F1
#
_entry.id   AF-A0A2U1VTF5-F1
#
_cell.length_a   1.000
_cell.length_b   1.000
_cell.length_c   1.000
_cell.angle_alpha   90.00
_cell.angle_beta   90.00
_cell.angle_gamma   90.00
#
_symmetry.space_group_name_H-M   'P 1'
#
loop_
_entity.id
_entity.type
_entity.pdbx_description
1 polymer ?
#
loop_
_entity_poly.entity_id
_entity_poly.type
_entity_poly.pdbx_seq_one_letter_code
_entity_poly.pdbx_strand_id
1 'polypeptide(L)'
;MADGQGVAARDTGFGPAFEHGLDAVLVVDPASGRILDANPAACRLLGYDRALLRRIPITDLHRGQEAELLVFTEAALTKGSWRTRRIAARHAAGAALNLEYGGTLLPGPEPLLLFTLVDLDAHRCREIDAEAELYLSDGLGAWKRVETVFQNIERESQLILQAAGEGVYGVNAEGKTTFVNAAAERILGWPAAEMLGRDMHAMVHHHHPDGSPYPERACPIYAAFREGKVQRVSDEVFWRRDGRPVWVEYTSTPIRVGAVVVGAVIVFRDVTERREADERLRAALAEVDRLRERLELENAYLQEEIRISRNHRGIIGRSAAIQQILQQVELVAPTGATVLVSGESGTGKELIARAIHEAGGRSGRPLIRVNCAAIPRELFESEFFGHARGAFTGALRDRVGRFELADGGTLFLDEVGEIPLELQGKLLRVLQEGQFERVGEARTRTVDVRIVAATNRDLRAEVEAGRFRQDLYFRLNVFPIESPPLRERPEDIPLLAAHFLRDAGRKLNVAEAALSEGDVRRLTAYRWPGNVRELQNVIERAAILARNGRVRIDLPGMASPAPPAPADAAAPEVETEHERRERERANIRRALERSGGKVSGSGGAAELLGLRPTTLASRMKALGIAARR
;
A
#
# COMPACT_ATOMS: atom_id res chain seq x y z
N MET A 1 -139.80 35.15 31.38
CA MET A 1 -139.94 33.83 32.03
C MET A 1 -139.21 32.81 31.19
N ALA A 2 -138.40 31.96 31.83
CA ALA A 2 -137.63 30.81 31.32
C ALA A 2 -136.53 31.15 30.28
N ASP A 3 -135.25 31.11 30.67
CA ASP A 3 -134.30 29.97 30.53
C ASP A 3 -134.05 29.65 29.04
N GLY A 4 -132.84 29.72 28.48
CA GLY A 4 -131.54 29.39 29.03
C GLY A 4 -130.92 28.37 28.07
N GLN A 5 -129.97 28.79 27.23
CA GLN A 5 -129.04 27.89 26.53
C GLN A 5 -127.86 28.71 25.99
N GLY A 6 -126.68 28.47 26.58
CA GLY A 6 -125.42 29.06 26.15
C GLY A 6 -124.97 28.49 24.81
N VAL A 7 -124.41 29.36 23.97
CA VAL A 7 -123.65 28.94 22.79
C VAL A 7 -122.20 28.75 23.25
N ALA A 8 -121.77 27.49 23.21
CA ALA A 8 -120.44 27.04 23.53
C ALA A 8 -119.37 27.78 22.72
N ALA A 9 -118.27 28.12 23.38
CA ALA A 9 -117.04 28.61 22.75
C ALA A 9 -116.56 27.57 21.73
N ARG A 10 -116.48 27.96 20.45
CA ARG A 10 -115.79 27.18 19.42
C ARG A 10 -114.32 27.07 19.82
N ASP A 11 -113.83 25.85 19.89
CA ASP A 11 -112.41 25.53 20.09
C ASP A 11 -111.67 25.86 18.77
N THR A 12 -111.12 27.07 18.65
CA THR A 12 -110.42 27.57 17.45
C THR A 12 -108.92 27.31 17.54
N GLY A 13 -108.50 26.04 17.61
CA GLY A 13 -107.08 25.71 17.51
C GLY A 13 -106.59 25.88 16.07
N PHE A 14 -105.77 26.90 15.77
CA PHE A 14 -105.11 27.10 14.47
C PHE A 14 -103.98 26.07 14.17
N GLY A 15 -103.88 25.03 15.00
CA GLY A 15 -102.98 23.88 14.82
C GLY A 15 -101.56 24.06 15.42
N PRO A 16 -100.77 22.97 15.50
CA PRO A 16 -99.46 22.98 16.18
C PRO A 16 -98.43 23.91 15.53
N ALA A 17 -98.50 24.10 14.22
CA ALA A 17 -97.58 24.99 13.50
C ALA A 17 -97.77 26.47 13.90
N PHE A 18 -99.01 26.88 14.19
CA PHE A 18 -99.28 28.20 14.75
C PHE A 18 -98.74 28.31 16.18
N GLU A 19 -99.03 27.32 17.03
CA GLU A 19 -98.64 27.32 18.46
C GLU A 19 -97.12 27.27 18.70
N HIS A 20 -96.40 26.50 17.90
CA HIS A 20 -94.95 26.30 18.06
C HIS A 20 -94.11 27.04 17.01
N GLY A 21 -94.74 27.89 16.19
CA GLY A 21 -94.06 28.74 15.24
C GLY A 21 -93.06 29.68 15.92
N LEU A 22 -91.90 29.87 15.29
CA LEU A 22 -90.87 30.80 15.77
C LEU A 22 -91.27 32.26 15.55
N ASP A 23 -92.01 32.53 14.47
CA ASP A 23 -92.46 33.87 14.13
C ASP A 23 -93.67 34.28 14.99
N ALA A 24 -93.74 35.56 15.33
CA ALA A 24 -94.88 36.14 16.03
C ALA A 24 -96.06 36.29 15.07
N VAL A 25 -97.17 35.62 15.35
CA VAL A 25 -98.33 35.59 14.47
C VAL A 25 -99.64 35.93 15.19
N LEU A 26 -100.47 36.78 14.58
CA LEU A 26 -101.85 37.09 14.98
C LEU A 26 -102.84 36.66 13.88
N VAL A 27 -104.03 36.22 14.27
CA VAL A 27 -105.17 36.03 13.37
C VAL A 27 -106.18 37.13 13.67
N VAL A 28 -106.55 37.89 12.65
CA VAL A 28 -107.43 39.06 12.75
C VAL A 28 -108.62 38.86 11.83
N ASP A 29 -109.82 39.10 12.38
CA ASP A 29 -111.03 39.25 11.58
C ASP A 29 -111.07 40.70 11.04
N PRO A 30 -110.93 40.89 9.72
CA PRO A 30 -110.92 42.22 9.11
C PRO A 30 -112.28 42.92 9.18
N ALA A 31 -113.39 42.18 9.26
CA ALA A 31 -114.74 42.78 9.28
C ALA A 31 -115.06 43.40 10.64
N SER A 32 -114.69 42.72 11.74
CA SER A 32 -114.90 43.22 13.09
C SER A 32 -113.70 43.97 13.68
N GLY A 33 -112.52 43.88 13.06
CA GLY A 33 -111.27 44.41 13.59
C GLY A 33 -110.83 43.72 14.88
N ARG A 34 -111.29 42.50 15.15
CA ARG A 34 -110.95 41.75 16.36
C ARG A 34 -109.80 40.80 16.11
N ILE A 35 -108.90 40.69 17.08
CA ILE A 35 -107.89 39.65 17.09
C ILE A 35 -108.59 38.36 17.52
N LEU A 36 -108.70 37.41 16.61
CA LEU A 36 -109.25 36.09 16.90
C LEU A 36 -108.26 35.26 17.71
N ASP A 37 -106.98 35.36 17.40
CA ASP A 37 -105.95 34.64 18.13
C ASP A 37 -104.53 35.19 17.98
N ALA A 38 -103.64 34.77 18.88
CA ALA A 38 -102.22 35.11 18.89
C ALA A 38 -101.39 33.91 19.33
N ASN A 39 -100.31 33.61 18.63
CA ASN A 39 -99.42 32.52 19.06
C ASN A 39 -98.52 32.94 20.24
N PRO A 40 -97.88 31.98 20.95
CA PRO A 40 -96.98 32.29 22.05
C PRO A 40 -95.84 33.25 21.68
N ALA A 41 -95.33 33.20 20.45
CA ALA A 41 -94.30 34.12 19.96
C ALA A 41 -94.82 35.56 19.86
N ALA A 42 -96.04 35.78 19.35
CA ALA A 42 -96.68 37.10 19.33
C ALA A 42 -96.98 37.62 20.74
N CYS A 43 -97.42 36.75 21.65
CA CYS A 43 -97.65 37.15 23.04
C CYS A 43 -96.36 37.63 23.71
N ARG A 44 -95.23 36.92 23.49
CA ARG A 44 -93.91 37.35 23.98
C ARG A 44 -93.43 38.65 23.33
N LEU A 45 -93.56 38.77 22.01
CA LEU A 45 -93.11 39.95 21.27
C LEU A 45 -93.90 41.20 21.67
N LEU A 46 -95.23 41.09 21.79
CA LEU A 46 -96.10 42.22 22.11
C LEU A 46 -96.23 42.47 23.62
N GLY A 47 -95.87 41.50 24.46
CA GLY A 47 -95.95 41.59 25.92
C GLY A 47 -97.36 41.44 26.50
N TYR A 48 -98.34 41.01 25.70
CA TYR A 48 -99.70 40.80 26.16
C TYR A 48 -99.99 39.32 26.37
N ASP A 49 -100.83 39.03 27.37
CA ASP A 49 -101.42 37.70 27.52
C ASP A 49 -102.37 37.40 26.35
N ARG A 50 -102.39 36.14 25.90
CA ARG A 50 -103.21 35.68 24.77
C ARG A 50 -104.70 35.97 24.98
N ALA A 51 -105.21 35.77 26.20
CA ALA A 51 -106.62 36.03 26.51
C ALA A 51 -106.96 37.53 26.43
N LEU A 52 -105.99 38.40 26.74
CA LEU A 52 -106.15 39.85 26.62
C LEU A 52 -106.12 40.30 25.16
N LEU A 53 -105.20 39.76 24.35
CA LEU A 53 -105.13 40.03 22.91
C LEU A 53 -106.45 39.70 22.21
N ARG A 54 -107.09 38.58 22.54
CA ARG A 54 -108.39 38.18 21.98
C ARG A 54 -109.56 39.11 22.36
N ARG A 55 -109.39 39.95 23.38
CA ARG A 55 -110.44 40.84 23.90
C ARG A 55 -110.32 42.28 23.38
N ILE A 56 -109.13 42.70 22.99
CA ILE A 56 -108.90 44.06 22.47
C ILE A 56 -109.07 44.09 20.94
N PRO A 57 -109.54 45.22 20.37
CA PRO A 57 -109.52 45.42 18.93
C PRO A 57 -108.08 45.57 18.43
N ILE A 58 -107.82 45.22 17.17
CA ILE A 58 -106.50 45.36 16.56
C ILE A 58 -106.03 46.83 16.55
N THR A 59 -106.97 47.78 16.52
CA THR A 59 -106.69 49.23 16.59
C THR A 59 -106.12 49.65 17.95
N ASP A 60 -106.42 48.95 19.05
CA ASP A 60 -105.84 49.26 20.35
C ASP A 60 -104.33 48.93 20.41
N LEU A 61 -103.89 47.92 19.66
CA LEU A 61 -102.45 47.67 19.48
C LEU A 61 -101.77 48.73 18.62
N HIS A 62 -102.53 49.46 17.79
CA HIS A 62 -102.01 50.40 16.79
C HIS A 62 -102.66 51.80 16.94
N ARG A 63 -102.91 52.24 18.18
CA ARG A 63 -103.59 53.52 18.44
C ARG A 63 -102.91 54.69 17.72
N GLY A 64 -103.69 55.46 16.96
CA GLY A 64 -103.23 56.59 16.16
C GLY A 64 -102.66 56.20 14.79
N GLN A 65 -102.81 54.94 14.37
CA GLN A 65 -102.37 54.41 13.06
C GLN A 65 -103.52 53.69 12.34
N GLU A 66 -104.76 54.12 12.57
CA GLU A 66 -105.97 53.46 12.06
C GLU A 66 -106.02 53.50 10.52
N ALA A 67 -105.56 54.59 9.91
CA ALA A 67 -105.50 54.75 8.46
C ALA A 67 -104.48 53.78 7.83
N GLU A 68 -103.28 53.69 8.39
CA GLU A 68 -102.23 52.79 7.90
C GLU A 68 -102.59 51.32 8.10
N LEU A 69 -103.28 51.00 9.20
CA LEU A 69 -103.79 49.66 9.46
C LEU A 69 -104.90 49.26 8.48
N LEU A 70 -105.80 50.20 8.14
CA LEU A 70 -106.81 49.99 7.10
C LEU A 70 -106.15 49.72 5.74
N VAL A 71 -105.18 50.56 5.34
CA VAL A 71 -104.45 50.38 4.06
C VAL A 71 -103.72 49.04 4.03
N PHE A 72 -103.08 48.64 5.13
CA PHE A 72 -102.40 47.35 5.24
C PHE A 72 -103.37 46.16 5.10
N THR A 73 -104.49 46.21 5.81
CA THR A 73 -105.51 45.14 5.79
C THR A 73 -106.21 45.05 4.44
N GLU A 74 -106.59 46.16 3.83
CA GLU A 74 -107.21 46.20 2.50
C GLU A 74 -106.25 45.72 1.40
N ALA A 75 -104.96 46.08 1.50
CA ALA A 75 -103.93 45.59 0.58
C ALA A 75 -103.76 44.07 0.69
N ALA A 76 -103.73 43.53 1.92
CA ALA A 76 -103.64 42.09 2.14
C ALA A 76 -104.89 41.34 1.65
N LEU A 77 -106.09 41.88 1.86
CA LEU A 77 -107.35 41.31 1.36
C LEU A 77 -107.42 41.29 -0.17
N THR A 78 -107.04 42.40 -0.80
CA THR A 78 -107.15 42.56 -2.26
C THR A 78 -106.07 41.80 -3.01
N LYS A 79 -104.84 41.74 -2.47
CA LYS A 79 -103.68 41.13 -3.15
C LYS A 79 -103.34 39.72 -2.64
N GLY A 80 -104.04 39.23 -1.62
CA GLY A 80 -103.78 37.93 -0.98
C GLY A 80 -102.63 37.94 0.03
N SER A 81 -101.58 38.74 -0.20
CA SER A 81 -100.56 39.03 0.83
C SER A 81 -99.91 40.40 0.64
N TRP A 82 -99.43 41.00 1.72
CA TRP A 82 -98.77 42.30 1.71
C TRP A 82 -97.77 42.44 2.86
N ARG A 83 -96.71 43.24 2.69
CA ARG A 83 -95.78 43.58 3.77
C ARG A 83 -95.67 45.08 3.97
N THR A 84 -95.46 45.52 5.20
CA THR A 84 -95.24 46.92 5.53
C THR A 84 -94.36 47.08 6.76
N ARG A 85 -93.62 48.19 6.83
CA ARG A 85 -92.91 48.66 8.03
C ARG A 85 -93.47 49.99 8.53
N ARG A 86 -94.62 50.41 7.98
CA ARG A 86 -95.25 51.71 8.29
C ARG A 86 -96.18 51.68 9.48
N ILE A 87 -96.48 50.49 10.01
CA ILE A 87 -97.27 50.33 11.23
C ILE A 87 -96.41 49.73 12.33
N ALA A 88 -96.67 50.14 13.56
CA ALA A 88 -95.98 49.71 14.75
C ALA A 88 -97.00 49.34 15.84
N ALA A 89 -96.93 48.11 16.36
CA ALA A 89 -97.69 47.74 17.54
C ALA A 89 -97.06 48.36 18.78
N ARG A 90 -97.91 48.70 19.74
CA ARG A 90 -97.49 49.08 21.08
C ARG A 90 -97.34 47.83 21.94
N HIS A 91 -96.14 47.64 22.47
CA HIS A 91 -95.87 46.66 23.52
C HIS A 91 -96.73 46.95 24.76
N ALA A 92 -97.05 45.95 25.57
CA ALA A 92 -97.84 46.12 26.80
C ALA A 92 -97.23 47.11 27.82
N ALA A 93 -95.92 47.31 27.76
CA ALA A 93 -95.19 48.32 28.55
C ALA A 93 -95.28 49.76 27.97
N GLY A 94 -95.99 49.96 26.86
CA GLY A 94 -96.27 51.27 26.25
C GLY A 94 -95.35 51.70 25.10
N ALA A 95 -94.21 51.01 24.91
CA ALA A 95 -93.26 51.30 23.84
C ALA A 95 -93.80 50.88 22.46
N ALA A 96 -93.52 51.67 21.42
CA ALA A 96 -93.78 51.27 20.04
C ALA A 96 -92.66 50.32 19.57
N LEU A 97 -93.04 49.19 18.97
CA LEU A 97 -92.10 48.19 18.47
C LEU A 97 -91.74 48.47 17.01
N ASN A 98 -90.46 48.33 16.67
CA ASN A 98 -89.95 48.46 15.30
C ASN A 98 -90.15 47.13 14.55
N LEU A 99 -91.29 47.00 13.89
CA LEU A 99 -91.71 45.72 13.29
C LEU A 99 -91.84 45.80 11.77
N GLU A 100 -91.52 44.69 11.11
CA GLU A 100 -92.07 44.40 9.79
C GLU A 100 -93.33 43.54 9.93
N TYR A 101 -94.42 44.00 9.34
CA TYR A 101 -95.69 43.30 9.27
C TYR A 101 -95.80 42.59 7.93
N GLY A 102 -96.17 41.31 7.96
CA GLY A 102 -96.70 40.59 6.81
C GLY A 102 -98.16 40.23 7.05
N GLY A 103 -99.05 40.61 6.15
CA GLY A 103 -100.47 40.25 6.18
C GLY A 103 -100.75 39.24 5.08
N THR A 104 -101.43 38.15 5.39
CA THR A 104 -101.83 37.13 4.40
C THR A 104 -103.30 36.76 4.59
N LEU A 105 -104.06 36.71 3.50
CA LEU A 105 -105.44 36.26 3.49
C LEU A 105 -105.52 34.74 3.67
N LEU A 106 -106.22 34.29 4.70
CA LEU A 106 -106.51 32.88 4.93
C LEU A 106 -107.76 32.45 4.14
N PRO A 107 -107.69 31.33 3.38
CA PRO A 107 -108.84 30.83 2.64
C PRO A 107 -109.89 30.23 3.59
N GLY A 108 -111.16 30.64 3.44
CA GLY A 108 -112.28 30.15 4.24
C GLY A 108 -113.62 30.77 3.83
N PRO A 109 -114.75 30.30 4.38
CA PRO A 109 -116.08 30.86 4.10
C PRO A 109 -116.23 32.31 4.58
N GLU A 110 -115.43 32.74 5.55
CA GLU A 110 -115.28 34.13 6.00
C GLU A 110 -113.79 34.53 5.87
N PRO A 111 -113.46 35.72 5.32
CA PRO A 111 -112.07 36.11 5.08
C PRO A 111 -111.38 36.50 6.40
N LEU A 112 -110.30 35.80 6.75
CA LEU A 112 -109.45 36.11 7.91
C LEU A 112 -108.05 36.53 7.47
N LEU A 113 -107.40 37.41 8.23
CA LEU A 113 -106.03 37.83 7.96
C LEU A 113 -105.06 37.26 8.99
N LEU A 114 -103.96 36.68 8.50
CA LEU A 114 -102.82 36.26 9.30
C LEU A 114 -101.76 37.37 9.28
N PHE A 115 -101.48 37.97 10.42
CA PHE A 115 -100.41 38.96 10.58
C PHE A 115 -99.18 38.27 11.14
N THR A 116 -98.06 38.32 10.42
CA THR A 116 -96.73 37.91 10.88
C THR A 116 -95.95 39.16 11.27
N LEU A 117 -95.33 39.15 12.44
CA LEU A 117 -94.60 40.27 13.03
C LEU A 117 -93.15 39.89 13.18
N VAL A 118 -92.25 40.67 12.59
CA VAL A 118 -90.79 40.46 12.70
C VAL A 118 -90.18 41.66 13.42
N ASP A 119 -89.51 41.40 14.55
CA ASP A 119 -88.71 42.40 15.28
C ASP A 119 -87.41 42.70 14.53
N LEU A 120 -87.32 43.92 14.00
CA LEU A 120 -86.19 44.34 13.18
C LEU A 120 -84.95 44.64 14.03
N ASP A 121 -85.10 45.03 15.30
CA ASP A 121 -83.97 45.36 16.17
C ASP A 121 -83.28 44.06 16.63
N ALA A 122 -84.06 43.05 17.01
CA ALA A 122 -83.53 41.72 17.36
C ALA A 122 -82.90 40.99 16.16
N HIS A 123 -83.32 41.30 14.93
CA HIS A 123 -82.68 40.75 13.73
C HIS A 123 -81.29 41.34 13.52
N ARG A 124 -81.14 42.66 13.67
CA ARG A 124 -79.87 43.37 13.48
C ARG A 124 -78.78 42.93 14.47
N CYS A 125 -79.13 42.70 15.74
CA CYS A 125 -78.15 42.19 16.72
C CYS A 125 -77.58 40.83 16.31
N ARG A 126 -78.42 39.92 15.80
CA ARG A 126 -77.98 38.59 15.35
C ARG A 126 -77.01 38.64 14.17
N GLU A 127 -77.18 39.60 13.26
CA GLU A 127 -76.24 39.79 12.13
C GLU A 127 -74.86 40.25 12.61
N ILE A 128 -74.81 41.16 13.59
CA ILE A 128 -73.55 41.68 14.16
C ILE A 128 -72.77 40.57 14.87
N ASP A 129 -73.45 39.73 15.65
CA ASP A 129 -72.80 38.63 16.38
C ASP A 129 -72.20 37.59 15.43
N ALA A 130 -72.89 37.28 14.33
CA ALA A 130 -72.39 36.33 13.32
C ALA A 130 -71.14 36.85 12.59
N GLU A 131 -71.05 38.16 12.35
CA GLU A 131 -69.88 38.78 11.72
C GLU A 131 -68.64 38.75 12.64
N ALA A 132 -68.83 38.96 13.94
CA ALA A 132 -67.75 38.89 14.93
C ALA A 132 -67.13 37.48 15.03
N GLU A 133 -67.94 36.43 14.90
CA GLU A 133 -67.50 35.03 14.98
C GLU A 133 -66.61 34.61 13.80
N LEU A 134 -66.89 35.15 12.60
CA LEU A 134 -66.08 34.91 11.39
C LEU A 134 -64.65 35.47 11.51
N TYR A 135 -64.48 36.67 12.08
CA TYR A 135 -63.16 37.29 12.25
C TYR A 135 -62.24 36.49 13.20
N LEU A 136 -62.80 35.87 14.25
CA LEU A 136 -62.04 35.10 15.24
C LEU A 136 -61.50 33.77 14.67
N SER A 137 -62.27 33.13 13.79
CA SER A 137 -61.89 31.86 13.16
C SER A 137 -60.69 32.00 12.21
N ASP A 138 -60.61 33.10 11.45
CA ASP A 138 -59.53 33.31 10.47
C ASP A 138 -58.15 33.58 11.11
N GLY A 139 -58.12 34.27 12.26
CA GLY A 139 -56.88 34.54 13.00
C GLY A 139 -56.21 33.27 13.55
N LEU A 140 -56.99 32.34 14.07
CA LEU A 140 -56.49 31.05 14.59
C LEU A 140 -55.98 30.13 13.47
N GLY A 141 -56.61 30.19 12.28
CA GLY A 141 -56.17 29.44 11.11
C GLY A 141 -54.80 29.87 10.58
N ALA A 142 -54.48 31.18 10.63
CA ALA A 142 -53.18 31.69 10.19
C ALA A 142 -52.03 31.26 11.12
N TRP A 143 -52.27 31.26 12.43
CA TRP A 143 -51.23 30.94 13.43
C TRP A 143 -50.77 29.48 13.37
N LYS A 144 -51.72 28.54 13.24
CA LYS A 144 -51.41 27.10 13.07
C LYS A 144 -50.58 26.79 11.82
N ARG A 145 -50.75 27.55 10.73
CA ARG A 145 -49.96 27.36 9.51
C ARG A 145 -48.49 27.73 9.71
N VAL A 146 -48.22 28.81 10.43
CA VAL A 146 -46.84 29.26 10.72
C VAL A 146 -46.13 28.26 11.64
N GLU A 147 -46.80 27.79 12.68
CA GLU A 147 -46.25 26.78 13.60
C GLU A 147 -45.89 25.48 12.86
N THR A 148 -46.78 25.00 11.98
CA THR A 148 -46.54 23.79 11.18
C THR A 148 -45.34 23.96 10.24
N VAL A 149 -45.19 25.12 9.59
CA VAL A 149 -44.03 25.41 8.73
C VAL A 149 -42.73 25.38 9.52
N PHE A 150 -42.72 25.97 10.72
CA PHE A 150 -41.53 26.02 11.57
C PHE A 150 -41.11 24.61 12.03
N GLN A 151 -42.06 23.80 12.47
CA GLN A 151 -41.82 22.40 12.87
C GLN A 151 -41.28 21.56 11.71
N ASN A 152 -41.79 21.78 10.49
CA ASN A 152 -41.32 21.06 9.30
C ASN A 152 -39.87 21.44 8.95
N ILE A 153 -39.52 22.73 8.98
CA ILE A 153 -38.15 23.21 8.71
C ILE A 153 -37.15 22.66 9.74
N GLU A 154 -37.53 22.66 11.02
CA GLU A 154 -36.69 22.11 12.09
C GLU A 154 -36.46 20.61 11.90
N ARG A 155 -37.53 19.86 11.59
CA ARG A 155 -37.44 18.41 11.33
C ARG A 155 -36.57 18.10 10.12
N GLU A 156 -36.73 18.84 9.02
CA GLU A 156 -35.92 18.66 7.81
C GLU A 156 -34.43 18.95 8.07
N SER A 157 -34.13 20.03 8.80
CA SER A 157 -32.77 20.39 9.18
C SER A 157 -32.12 19.32 10.07
N GLN A 158 -32.87 18.75 11.02
CA GLN A 158 -32.38 17.65 11.86
C GLN A 158 -32.10 16.38 11.05
N LEU A 159 -32.96 16.03 10.08
CA LEU A 159 -32.75 14.87 9.21
C LEU A 159 -31.48 15.01 8.36
N ILE A 160 -31.20 16.21 7.83
CA ILE A 160 -29.98 16.49 7.07
C ILE A 160 -28.73 16.31 7.96
N LEU A 161 -28.75 16.86 9.18
CA LEU A 161 -27.63 16.76 10.12
C LEU A 161 -27.41 15.34 10.63
N GLN A 162 -28.47 14.54 10.79
CA GLN A 162 -28.39 13.13 11.20
C GLN A 162 -27.88 12.21 10.08
N ALA A 163 -28.17 12.53 8.82
CA ALA A 163 -27.68 11.77 7.67
C ALA A 163 -26.19 12.02 7.38
N ALA A 164 -25.60 13.09 7.92
CA ALA A 164 -24.18 13.38 7.75
C ALA A 164 -23.32 12.32 8.44
N GLY A 165 -22.40 11.70 7.68
CA GLY A 165 -21.40 10.77 8.22
C GLY A 165 -20.28 11.47 8.99
N GLU A 166 -20.13 12.78 8.79
CA GLU A 166 -19.14 13.64 9.46
C GLU A 166 -19.74 14.24 10.73
N GLY A 167 -18.90 14.42 11.74
CA GLY A 167 -19.28 15.08 12.97
C GLY A 167 -19.47 16.58 12.72
N VAL A 168 -20.57 17.13 13.20
CA VAL A 168 -20.90 18.56 13.03
C VAL A 168 -21.31 19.12 14.38
N TYR A 169 -20.64 20.18 14.82
CA TYR A 169 -21.05 20.95 16.00
C TYR A 169 -20.89 22.45 15.77
N GLY A 170 -21.68 23.23 16.51
CA GLY A 170 -21.62 24.68 16.49
C GLY A 170 -21.14 25.22 17.82
N VAL A 171 -20.44 26.34 17.78
CA VAL A 171 -20.06 27.12 18.97
C VAL A 171 -20.52 28.57 18.81
N ASN A 172 -20.85 29.22 19.92
CA ASN A 172 -21.15 30.66 19.95
C ASN A 172 -19.86 31.50 20.02
N ALA A 173 -20.00 32.83 20.15
CA ALA A 173 -18.87 33.76 20.24
C ALA A 173 -17.97 33.54 21.48
N GLU A 174 -18.49 32.91 22.53
CA GLU A 174 -17.74 32.53 23.74
C GLU A 174 -17.18 31.10 23.70
N GLY A 175 -17.22 30.43 22.54
CA GLY A 175 -16.68 29.07 22.37
C GLY A 175 -17.57 27.95 22.94
N LYS A 176 -18.77 28.28 23.44
CA LYS A 176 -19.71 27.31 24.01
C LYS A 176 -20.52 26.61 22.93
N THR A 177 -20.69 25.30 23.07
CA THR A 177 -21.43 24.46 22.13
C THR A 177 -22.90 24.85 22.05
N THR A 178 -23.40 25.13 20.86
CA THR A 178 -24.81 25.47 20.60
C THR A 178 -25.60 24.32 19.97
N PHE A 179 -24.93 23.46 19.20
CA PHE A 179 -25.53 22.28 18.61
C PHE A 179 -24.48 21.19 18.38
N VAL A 180 -24.90 19.93 18.34
CA VAL A 180 -24.07 18.78 17.97
C VAL A 180 -24.93 17.76 17.21
N ASN A 181 -24.42 17.13 16.15
CA ASN A 181 -25.11 16.05 15.45
C ASN A 181 -24.74 14.65 15.98
N ALA A 182 -25.52 13.64 15.57
CA ALA A 182 -25.34 12.25 16.02
C ALA A 182 -23.99 11.64 15.62
N ALA A 183 -23.39 12.07 14.49
CA ALA A 183 -22.06 11.61 14.10
C ALA A 183 -20.98 12.14 15.04
N ALA A 184 -21.06 13.39 15.48
CA ALA A 184 -20.12 13.96 16.43
C ALA A 184 -20.20 13.27 17.81
N GLU A 185 -21.39 12.92 18.28
CA GLU A 185 -21.56 12.11 19.50
C GLU A 185 -20.85 10.76 19.39
N ARG A 186 -21.01 10.05 18.27
CA ARG A 186 -20.35 8.75 18.04
C ARG A 186 -18.84 8.87 17.96
N ILE A 187 -18.31 9.89 17.27
CA ILE A 187 -16.87 10.07 17.07
C ILE A 187 -16.18 10.53 18.37
N LEU A 188 -16.79 11.44 19.12
CA LEU A 188 -16.20 12.00 20.35
C LEU A 188 -16.54 11.18 21.61
N GLY A 189 -17.57 10.34 21.56
CA GLY A 189 -18.02 9.51 22.69
C GLY A 189 -18.75 10.29 23.80
N TRP A 190 -19.13 11.54 23.53
CA TRP A 190 -19.90 12.38 24.43
C TRP A 190 -21.36 12.45 23.96
N PRO A 191 -22.36 12.35 24.85
CA PRO A 191 -23.75 12.67 24.52
C PRO A 191 -23.92 14.17 24.27
N ALA A 192 -24.78 14.55 23.33
CA ALA A 192 -25.05 15.94 22.96
C ALA A 192 -25.50 16.77 24.16
N ALA A 193 -26.34 16.19 25.03
CA ALA A 193 -26.79 16.83 26.26
C ALA A 193 -25.64 17.20 27.23
N GLU A 194 -24.52 16.47 27.19
CA GLU A 194 -23.34 16.77 28.01
C GLU A 194 -22.42 17.81 27.36
N MET A 195 -22.44 17.93 26.03
CA MET A 195 -21.63 18.91 25.28
C MET A 195 -22.30 20.27 25.16
N LEU A 196 -23.64 20.33 25.09
CA LEU A 196 -24.39 21.58 24.94
C LEU A 196 -24.07 22.57 26.07
N GLY A 197 -23.73 23.81 25.69
CA GLY A 197 -23.38 24.88 26.62
C GLY A 197 -21.99 24.76 27.27
N ARG A 198 -21.24 23.69 26.99
CA ARG A 198 -19.85 23.51 27.45
C ARG A 198 -18.85 24.06 26.45
N ASP A 199 -17.61 24.25 26.91
CA ASP A 199 -16.49 24.66 26.08
C ASP A 199 -15.91 23.45 25.34
N MET A 200 -15.95 23.46 24.01
CA MET A 200 -15.46 22.33 23.21
C MET A 200 -13.94 22.17 23.27
N HIS A 201 -13.18 23.27 23.36
CA HIS A 201 -11.72 23.20 23.42
C HIS A 201 -11.27 22.49 24.70
N ALA A 202 -11.88 22.82 25.84
CA ALA A 202 -11.61 22.16 27.11
C ALA A 202 -12.00 20.68 27.13
N MET A 203 -13.03 20.29 26.37
CA MET A 203 -13.53 18.91 26.36
C MET A 203 -12.76 17.99 25.41
N VAL A 204 -12.48 18.44 24.18
CA VAL A 204 -11.96 17.56 23.12
C VAL A 204 -10.64 18.03 22.53
N HIS A 205 -10.14 19.22 22.88
CA HIS A 205 -8.95 19.82 22.24
C HIS A 205 -7.95 20.44 23.24
N HIS A 206 -7.88 19.87 24.45
CA HIS A 206 -7.18 20.49 25.58
C HIS A 206 -5.65 20.23 25.64
N HIS A 207 -5.12 19.28 24.87
CA HIS A 207 -3.69 18.96 24.82
C HIS A 207 -3.28 18.35 23.48
N HIS A 208 -1.99 18.47 23.15
CA HIS A 208 -1.37 17.88 21.98
C HIS A 208 -1.09 16.37 22.20
N PRO A 209 -0.84 15.60 21.13
CA PRO A 209 -0.53 14.17 21.22
C PRO A 209 0.71 13.84 22.07
N ASP A 210 1.63 14.79 22.23
CA ASP A 210 2.82 14.66 23.08
C ASP A 210 2.56 14.94 24.58
N GLY A 211 1.31 15.27 24.94
CA GLY A 211 0.90 15.58 26.31
C GLY A 211 1.01 17.06 26.69
N SER A 212 1.55 17.92 25.82
CA SER A 212 1.67 19.35 26.12
C SER A 212 0.31 20.06 26.11
N PRO A 213 0.05 21.02 27.02
CA PRO A 213 -1.23 21.74 27.06
C PRO A 213 -1.47 22.50 25.77
N TYR A 214 -2.69 22.43 25.24
CA TYR A 214 -3.09 23.18 24.05
C TYR A 214 -3.88 24.42 24.48
N PRO A 215 -3.30 25.64 24.43
CA PRO A 215 -4.02 26.84 24.80
C PRO A 215 -5.09 27.22 23.77
N GLU A 216 -6.25 27.66 24.26
CA GLU A 216 -7.41 28.11 23.47
C GLU A 216 -7.05 29.18 22.41
N ARG A 217 -6.11 30.07 22.73
CA ARG A 217 -5.64 31.11 21.81
C ARG A 217 -4.95 30.53 20.57
N ALA A 218 -4.34 29.36 20.68
CA ALA A 218 -3.66 28.68 19.59
C ALA A 218 -4.56 27.69 18.83
N CYS A 219 -5.83 27.55 19.22
CA CYS A 219 -6.80 26.66 18.58
C CYS A 219 -7.28 27.23 17.22
N PRO A 220 -7.07 26.53 16.08
CA PRO A 220 -7.50 26.99 14.77
C PRO A 220 -9.03 27.01 14.63
N ILE A 221 -9.75 26.18 15.41
CA ILE A 221 -11.22 26.19 15.43
C ILE A 221 -11.73 27.58 15.80
N TYR A 222 -11.12 28.20 16.80
CA TYR A 222 -11.49 29.52 17.31
C TYR A 222 -10.86 30.68 16.54
N ALA A 223 -9.79 30.43 15.79
CA ALA A 223 -9.29 31.39 14.82
C ALA A 223 -10.37 31.76 13.78
N ALA A 224 -11.29 30.85 13.43
CA ALA A 224 -12.30 31.09 12.42
C ALA A 224 -13.26 32.26 12.75
N PHE A 225 -13.67 32.43 14.02
CA PHE A 225 -14.50 33.56 14.41
C PHE A 225 -13.69 34.81 14.79
N ARG A 226 -12.46 34.66 15.32
CA ARG A 226 -11.55 35.80 15.60
C ARG A 226 -11.09 36.51 14.33
N GLU A 227 -10.80 35.73 13.29
CA GLU A 227 -10.28 36.23 12.01
C GLU A 227 -11.37 36.34 10.94
N GLY A 228 -12.55 35.77 11.21
CA GLY A 228 -13.67 35.73 10.26
C GLY A 228 -13.36 34.96 8.98
N LYS A 229 -12.47 33.95 9.03
CA LYS A 229 -12.05 33.16 7.87
C LYS A 229 -12.33 31.69 8.08
N VAL A 230 -12.58 30.96 7.00
CA VAL A 230 -12.71 29.50 7.03
C VAL A 230 -11.33 28.90 7.34
N GLN A 231 -11.27 28.05 8.36
CA GLN A 231 -10.05 27.32 8.73
C GLN A 231 -10.19 25.85 8.36
N ARG A 232 -9.20 25.30 7.66
CA ARG A 232 -9.13 23.88 7.29
C ARG A 232 -7.87 23.27 7.87
N VAL A 233 -8.01 22.19 8.63
CA VAL A 233 -6.91 21.50 9.31
C VAL A 233 -7.04 20.01 9.07
N SER A 234 -5.92 19.36 8.72
CA SER A 234 -5.87 17.95 8.31
C SER A 234 -5.02 17.05 9.20
N ASP A 235 -4.35 17.62 10.21
CA ASP A 235 -3.41 16.90 11.07
C ASP A 235 -3.60 17.28 12.54
N GLU A 236 -4.80 17.00 13.06
CA GLU A 236 -5.18 17.37 14.42
C GLU A 236 -5.78 16.17 15.17
N VAL A 237 -5.70 16.21 16.50
CA VAL A 237 -6.27 15.18 17.37
C VAL A 237 -7.38 15.76 18.22
N PHE A 238 -8.53 15.10 18.21
CA PHE A 238 -9.58 15.29 19.20
C PHE A 238 -9.54 14.16 20.23
N TRP A 239 -9.87 14.50 21.48
CA TRP A 239 -9.85 13.57 22.59
C TRP A 239 -11.27 13.10 22.92
N ARG A 240 -11.45 11.78 22.94
CA ARG A 240 -12.72 11.17 23.32
C ARG A 240 -12.96 11.25 24.82
N ARG A 241 -14.22 11.02 25.23
CA ARG A 241 -14.61 10.89 26.64
C ARG A 241 -13.81 9.83 27.40
N ASP A 242 -13.43 8.75 26.73
CA ASP A 242 -12.63 7.65 27.30
C ASP A 242 -11.11 7.94 27.32
N GLY A 243 -10.69 9.14 26.88
CA GLY A 243 -9.30 9.57 26.81
C GLY A 243 -8.54 9.07 25.58
N ARG A 244 -9.18 8.35 24.65
CA ARG A 244 -8.51 7.92 23.41
C ARG A 244 -8.38 9.08 22.42
N PRO A 245 -7.22 9.24 21.77
CA PRO A 245 -7.06 10.20 20.70
C PRO A 245 -7.78 9.73 19.44
N VAL A 246 -8.40 10.66 18.72
CA VAL A 246 -9.01 10.47 17.40
C VAL A 246 -8.39 11.48 16.46
N TRP A 247 -7.76 11.00 15.40
CA TRP A 247 -7.21 11.86 14.36
C TRP A 247 -8.35 12.40 13.51
N VAL A 248 -8.38 13.72 13.34
CA VAL A 248 -9.46 14.40 12.64
C VAL A 248 -8.95 15.33 11.54
N GLU A 249 -9.69 15.34 10.43
CA GLU A 249 -9.67 16.46 9.49
C GLU A 249 -10.92 17.29 9.74
N TYR A 250 -10.78 18.61 9.90
CA TYR A 250 -11.92 19.47 10.15
C TYR A 250 -11.87 20.80 9.39
N THR A 251 -13.06 21.34 9.19
CA THR A 251 -13.28 22.69 8.66
C THR A 251 -14.13 23.49 9.65
N SER A 252 -13.61 24.64 10.09
CA SER A 252 -14.34 25.61 10.92
C SER A 252 -14.80 26.78 10.06
N THR A 253 -16.11 26.99 9.99
CA THR A 253 -16.77 28.01 9.16
C THR A 253 -17.51 29.01 10.04
N PRO A 254 -17.22 30.33 9.99
CA PRO A 254 -17.89 31.31 10.84
C PRO A 254 -19.36 31.52 10.42
N ILE A 255 -20.25 31.61 11.42
CA ILE A 255 -21.67 31.94 11.25
C ILE A 255 -21.84 33.45 11.39
N ARG A 256 -22.46 34.10 10.40
CA ARG A 256 -22.66 35.55 10.37
C ARG A 256 -24.14 35.92 10.35
N VAL A 257 -24.50 36.93 11.14
CA VAL A 257 -25.79 37.62 11.05
C VAL A 257 -25.48 39.09 10.72
N GLY A 258 -25.73 39.47 9.47
CA GLY A 258 -25.26 40.77 8.95
C GLY A 258 -23.74 40.86 8.94
N ALA A 259 -23.19 41.91 9.55
CA ALA A 259 -21.73 42.13 9.68
C ALA A 259 -21.12 41.48 10.93
N VAL A 260 -21.93 40.86 11.80
CA VAL A 260 -21.48 40.33 13.09
C VAL A 260 -21.29 38.81 13.00
N VAL A 261 -20.13 38.32 13.45
CA VAL A 261 -19.87 36.88 13.62
C VAL A 261 -20.48 36.45 14.96
N VAL A 262 -21.43 35.52 14.91
CA VAL A 262 -22.17 35.04 16.09
C VAL A 262 -21.66 33.69 16.61
N GLY A 263 -20.80 33.02 15.85
CA GLY A 263 -20.27 31.70 16.18
C GLY A 263 -19.54 31.05 15.02
N ALA A 264 -19.32 29.75 15.12
CA ALA A 264 -18.74 28.93 14.05
C ALA A 264 -19.40 27.54 14.00
N VAL A 265 -19.49 26.97 12.80
CA VAL A 265 -19.83 25.56 12.56
C VAL A 265 -18.55 24.81 12.23
N ILE A 266 -18.30 23.73 12.95
CA ILE A 266 -17.18 22.82 12.74
C ILE A 266 -17.74 21.54 12.15
N VAL A 267 -17.20 21.14 11.00
CA VAL A 267 -17.43 19.83 10.38
C VAL A 267 -16.12 19.07 10.44
N PHE A 268 -16.13 17.87 11.01
CA PHE A 268 -14.93 17.07 11.22
C PHE A 268 -15.15 15.59 10.87
N ARG A 269 -14.09 14.93 10.44
CA ARG A 269 -14.09 13.54 10.01
C ARG A 269 -13.00 12.77 10.76
N ASP A 270 -13.36 11.60 11.28
CA ASP A 270 -12.39 10.66 11.83
C ASP A 270 -11.57 10.05 10.69
N VAL A 271 -10.25 10.22 10.75
CA VAL A 271 -9.29 9.69 9.78
C VAL A 271 -8.27 8.74 10.42
N THR A 272 -8.55 8.29 11.66
CA THR A 272 -7.66 7.42 12.44
C THR A 272 -7.35 6.13 11.67
N GLU A 273 -8.38 5.39 11.24
CA GLU A 273 -8.20 4.12 10.50
C GLU A 273 -7.44 4.31 9.19
N ARG A 274 -7.74 5.40 8.45
CA ARG A 274 -7.06 5.73 7.19
C ARG A 274 -5.58 6.00 7.43
N ARG A 275 -5.25 6.78 8.47
CA ARG A 275 -3.87 7.12 8.83
C ARG A 275 -3.08 5.87 9.24
N GLU A 276 -3.64 5.04 10.12
CA GLU A 276 -3.01 3.78 10.54
C GLU A 276 -2.82 2.81 9.38
N ALA A 277 -3.73 2.78 8.41
CA ALA A 277 -3.59 1.97 7.20
C ALA A 277 -2.46 2.49 6.30
N ASP A 278 -2.37 3.81 6.09
CA ASP A 278 -1.30 4.44 5.29
C ASP A 278 0.08 4.24 5.93
N GLU A 279 0.20 4.38 7.25
CA GLU A 279 1.44 4.13 7.98
C GLU A 279 1.87 2.66 7.88
N ARG A 280 0.93 1.72 8.05
CA ARG A 280 1.20 0.28 7.86
C ARG A 280 1.61 -0.05 6.43
N LEU A 281 0.95 0.56 5.44
CA LEU A 281 1.30 0.36 4.02
C LEU A 281 2.71 0.87 3.72
N ARG A 282 3.08 2.07 4.20
CA ARG A 282 4.43 2.61 4.03
C ARG A 282 5.49 1.73 4.66
N ALA A 283 5.24 1.22 5.87
CA ALA A 283 6.15 0.29 6.54
C ALA A 283 6.30 -1.03 5.76
N ALA A 284 5.20 -1.59 5.26
CA ALA A 284 5.23 -2.82 4.47
C ALA A 284 5.98 -2.65 3.14
N LEU A 285 5.76 -1.53 2.43
CA LEU A 285 6.47 -1.24 1.18
C LEU A 285 7.98 -1.09 1.40
N ALA A 286 8.40 -0.40 2.47
CA ALA A 286 9.81 -0.26 2.81
C ALA A 286 10.49 -1.62 3.08
N GLU A 287 9.78 -2.55 3.72
CA GLU A 287 10.30 -3.90 3.96
C GLU A 287 10.38 -4.72 2.66
N VAL A 288 9.38 -4.60 1.77
CA VAL A 288 9.40 -5.26 0.45
C VAL A 288 10.59 -4.78 -0.39
N ASP A 289 10.84 -3.47 -0.44
CA ASP A 289 11.98 -2.92 -1.18
C ASP A 289 13.31 -3.44 -0.64
N ARG A 290 13.46 -3.47 0.68
CA ARG A 290 14.66 -4.02 1.35
C ARG A 290 14.88 -5.50 1.02
N LEU A 291 13.82 -6.32 1.07
CA LEU A 291 13.90 -7.74 0.74
C LEU A 291 14.22 -7.96 -0.74
N ARG A 292 13.66 -7.14 -1.62
CA ARG A 292 13.92 -7.18 -3.05
C ARG A 292 15.39 -6.87 -3.36
N GLU A 293 15.95 -5.80 -2.80
CA GLU A 293 17.38 -5.48 -2.98
C GLU A 293 18.29 -6.62 -2.50
N ARG A 294 17.97 -7.22 -1.35
CA ARG A 294 18.70 -8.38 -0.83
C ARG A 294 18.63 -9.56 -1.80
N LEU A 295 17.44 -9.88 -2.31
CA LEU A 295 17.24 -10.95 -3.28
C LEU A 295 17.97 -10.68 -4.60
N GLU A 296 17.96 -9.44 -5.10
CA GLU A 296 18.67 -9.08 -6.34
C GLU A 296 20.19 -9.24 -6.18
N LEU A 297 20.75 -8.81 -5.04
CA LEU A 297 22.18 -9.02 -4.72
C LEU A 297 22.52 -10.50 -4.55
N GLU A 298 21.67 -11.26 -3.84
CA GLU A 298 21.84 -12.70 -3.67
C GLU A 298 21.75 -13.43 -5.00
N ASN A 299 20.81 -13.06 -5.87
CA ASN A 299 20.67 -13.67 -7.19
C ASN A 299 21.85 -13.32 -8.10
N ALA A 300 22.33 -12.07 -8.10
CA ALA A 300 23.55 -11.69 -8.83
C ALA A 300 24.77 -12.47 -8.33
N TYR A 301 24.88 -12.64 -7.01
CA TYR A 301 25.94 -13.43 -6.39
C TYR A 301 25.86 -14.92 -6.74
N LEU A 302 24.66 -15.52 -6.62
CA LEU A 302 24.41 -16.92 -6.99
C LEU A 302 24.60 -17.16 -8.48
N GLN A 303 24.25 -16.20 -9.35
CA GLN A 303 24.52 -16.30 -10.79
C GLN A 303 26.02 -16.29 -11.09
N GLU A 304 26.80 -15.46 -10.39
CA GLU A 304 28.26 -15.49 -10.47
C GLU A 304 28.83 -16.80 -9.91
N GLU A 305 28.26 -17.31 -8.81
CA GLU A 305 28.62 -18.61 -8.26
C GLU A 305 28.28 -19.76 -9.23
N ILE A 306 27.13 -19.72 -9.90
CA ILE A 306 26.74 -20.71 -10.93
C ILE A 306 27.70 -20.64 -12.12
N ARG A 307 28.11 -19.45 -12.54
CA ARG A 307 29.11 -19.28 -13.61
C ARG A 307 30.47 -19.87 -13.23
N ILE A 308 30.90 -19.70 -11.98
CA ILE A 308 32.17 -20.22 -11.48
C ILE A 308 32.11 -21.73 -11.18
N SER A 309 30.98 -22.22 -10.63
CA SER A 309 30.76 -23.63 -10.27
C SER A 309 30.54 -24.55 -11.47
N ARG A 310 29.98 -24.05 -12.58
CA ARG A 310 29.92 -24.80 -13.86
C ARG A 310 31.30 -25.23 -14.39
N ASN A 311 32.39 -24.66 -13.87
CA ASN A 311 33.76 -24.96 -14.28
C ASN A 311 34.58 -25.82 -13.30
N HIS A 312 34.07 -26.23 -12.13
CA HIS A 312 34.91 -26.88 -11.11
C HIS A 312 34.20 -28.05 -10.42
N ARG A 313 34.50 -29.29 -10.86
CA ARG A 313 34.09 -30.53 -10.19
C ARG A 313 35.11 -30.92 -9.13
N GLY A 314 34.85 -30.58 -7.86
CA GLY A 314 35.50 -31.14 -6.67
C GLY A 314 37.04 -31.02 -6.58
N ILE A 315 37.62 -31.59 -5.53
CA ILE A 315 39.07 -31.76 -5.39
C ILE A 315 39.48 -33.06 -6.08
N ILE A 316 40.41 -32.98 -7.02
CA ILE A 316 40.90 -34.13 -7.80
C ILE A 316 42.32 -34.46 -7.37
N GLY A 317 42.51 -35.68 -6.87
CA GLY A 317 43.81 -36.20 -6.48
C GLY A 317 43.70 -37.49 -5.67
N ARG A 318 44.75 -38.30 -5.69
CA ARG A 318 44.92 -39.53 -4.92
C ARG A 318 46.22 -39.54 -4.10
N SER A 319 47.06 -38.51 -4.23
CA SER A 319 48.27 -38.37 -3.42
C SER A 319 47.93 -38.35 -1.93
N ALA A 320 48.86 -38.81 -1.10
CA ALA A 320 48.69 -38.81 0.36
C ALA A 320 48.40 -37.40 0.90
N ALA A 321 49.02 -36.37 0.32
CA ALA A 321 48.81 -34.98 0.72
C ALA A 321 47.36 -34.51 0.46
N ILE A 322 46.77 -34.89 -0.69
CA ILE A 322 45.36 -34.56 -0.96
C ILE A 322 44.41 -35.35 -0.06
N GLN A 323 44.71 -36.62 0.22
CA GLN A 323 43.91 -37.42 1.15
C GLN A 323 43.94 -36.84 2.57
N GLN A 324 45.09 -36.34 3.03
CA GLN A 324 45.20 -35.64 4.31
C GLN A 324 44.36 -34.37 4.35
N ILE A 325 44.37 -33.55 3.29
CA ILE A 325 43.52 -32.35 3.20
C ILE A 325 42.05 -32.74 3.29
N LEU A 326 41.61 -33.79 2.57
CA LEU A 326 40.22 -34.24 2.63
C LEU A 326 39.82 -34.68 4.06
N GLN A 327 40.69 -35.41 4.77
CA GLN A 327 40.45 -35.77 6.18
C GLN A 327 40.39 -34.53 7.09
N GLN A 328 41.25 -33.54 6.88
CA GLN A 328 41.21 -32.28 7.61
C GLN A 328 39.92 -31.50 7.33
N VAL A 329 39.45 -31.48 6.08
CA VAL A 329 38.18 -30.88 5.67
C VAL A 329 37.03 -31.57 6.39
N GLU A 330 36.96 -32.90 6.38
CA GLU A 330 35.91 -33.67 7.08
C GLU A 330 35.90 -33.39 8.59
N LEU A 331 37.08 -33.24 9.20
CA LEU A 331 37.20 -32.94 10.63
C LEU A 331 36.71 -31.53 10.98
N VAL A 332 37.07 -30.51 10.18
CA VAL A 332 36.80 -29.11 10.52
C VAL A 332 35.46 -28.62 9.98
N ALA A 333 34.94 -29.21 8.90
CA ALA A 333 33.68 -28.82 8.27
C ALA A 333 32.47 -28.77 9.22
N PRO A 334 32.22 -29.74 10.13
CA PRO A 334 31.09 -29.66 11.06
C PRO A 334 31.27 -28.58 12.14
N THR A 335 32.46 -28.02 12.31
CA THR A 335 32.77 -27.01 13.34
C THR A 335 32.49 -25.58 12.85
N GLY A 336 32.32 -24.65 13.79
CA GLY A 336 32.28 -23.20 13.52
C GLY A 336 33.66 -22.54 13.49
N ALA A 337 34.75 -23.31 13.56
CA ALA A 337 36.10 -22.77 13.66
C ALA A 337 36.53 -22.03 12.38
N THR A 338 37.35 -20.99 12.57
CA THR A 338 38.01 -20.29 11.48
C THR A 338 39.11 -21.17 10.88
N VAL A 339 39.13 -21.29 9.57
CA VAL A 339 40.12 -22.09 8.83
C VAL A 339 41.04 -21.16 8.04
N LEU A 340 42.34 -21.36 8.14
CA LEU A 340 43.33 -20.67 7.31
C LEU A 340 43.94 -21.65 6.31
N VAL A 341 43.72 -21.40 5.03
CA VAL A 341 44.28 -22.20 3.92
C VAL A 341 45.51 -21.50 3.36
N SER A 342 46.68 -22.05 3.64
CA SER A 342 47.96 -21.53 3.15
C SER A 342 48.44 -22.30 1.93
N GLY A 343 49.18 -21.66 1.03
CA GLY A 343 49.84 -22.33 -0.09
C GLY A 343 50.02 -21.44 -1.30
N GLU A 344 50.85 -21.86 -2.25
CA GLU A 344 51.19 -21.07 -3.43
C GLU A 344 49.96 -20.69 -4.28
N SER A 345 50.13 -19.70 -5.16
CA SER A 345 49.08 -19.36 -6.12
C SER A 345 48.82 -20.53 -7.07
N GLY A 346 47.54 -20.79 -7.36
CA GLY A 346 47.14 -21.84 -8.30
C GLY A 346 47.13 -23.27 -7.75
N THR A 347 47.27 -23.50 -6.44
CA THR A 347 47.18 -24.86 -5.85
C THR A 347 45.76 -25.37 -5.62
N GLY A 348 44.75 -24.50 -5.69
CA GLY A 348 43.33 -24.85 -5.52
C GLY A 348 42.75 -24.51 -4.14
N LYS A 349 43.29 -23.51 -3.42
CA LYS A 349 42.80 -23.07 -2.10
C LYS A 349 41.30 -22.79 -2.05
N GLU A 350 40.76 -22.22 -3.12
CA GLU A 350 39.32 -21.98 -3.28
C GLU A 350 38.48 -23.28 -3.25
N LEU A 351 38.97 -24.36 -3.87
CA LEU A 351 38.28 -25.65 -3.87
C LEU A 351 38.26 -26.26 -2.47
N ILE A 352 39.32 -26.05 -1.69
CA ILE A 352 39.38 -26.46 -0.28
C ILE A 352 38.34 -25.67 0.54
N ALA A 353 38.27 -24.35 0.35
CA ALA A 353 37.27 -23.52 1.04
C ALA A 353 35.83 -23.92 0.70
N ARG A 354 35.56 -24.20 -0.58
CA ARG A 354 34.27 -24.73 -1.03
C ARG A 354 33.97 -26.09 -0.40
N ALA A 355 34.93 -27.01 -0.38
CA ALA A 355 34.75 -28.33 0.24
C ALA A 355 34.43 -28.23 1.74
N ILE A 356 35.07 -27.32 2.47
CA ILE A 356 34.76 -27.04 3.90
C ILE A 356 33.32 -26.56 4.07
N HIS A 357 32.87 -25.66 3.20
CA HIS A 357 31.51 -25.14 3.26
C HIS A 357 30.46 -26.21 2.92
N GLU A 358 30.67 -26.95 1.83
CA GLU A 358 29.77 -28.01 1.36
C GLU A 358 29.63 -29.16 2.37
N ALA A 359 30.72 -29.52 3.05
CA ALA A 359 30.71 -30.56 4.09
C ALA A 359 30.24 -30.06 5.47
N GLY A 360 29.99 -28.76 5.64
CA GLY A 360 29.67 -28.15 6.93
C GLY A 360 28.17 -27.98 7.21
N GLY A 361 27.84 -27.64 8.46
CA GLY A 361 26.45 -27.41 8.90
C GLY A 361 25.75 -26.19 8.26
N ARG A 362 26.49 -25.38 7.49
CA ARG A 362 25.99 -24.19 6.77
C ARG A 362 25.93 -24.39 5.24
N SER A 363 26.00 -25.62 4.74
CA SER A 363 26.02 -25.92 3.30
C SER A 363 24.76 -25.47 2.53
N GLY A 364 23.62 -25.33 3.21
CA GLY A 364 22.39 -24.74 2.64
C GLY A 364 22.30 -23.22 2.72
N ARG A 365 23.35 -22.54 3.18
CA ARG A 365 23.44 -21.08 3.35
C ARG A 365 24.48 -20.51 2.37
N PRO A 366 24.48 -19.21 2.08
CA PRO A 366 25.40 -18.65 1.10
C PRO A 366 26.88 -18.81 1.51
N LEU A 367 27.72 -19.16 0.53
CA LEU A 367 29.18 -19.02 0.59
C LEU A 367 29.57 -17.73 -0.12
N ILE A 368 29.78 -16.64 0.62
CA ILE A 368 30.21 -15.35 0.08
C ILE A 368 31.72 -15.36 -0.11
N ARG A 369 32.19 -15.00 -1.30
CA ARG A 369 33.61 -15.03 -1.68
C ARG A 369 34.12 -13.63 -1.96
N VAL A 370 35.30 -13.35 -1.43
CA VAL A 370 35.96 -12.05 -1.56
C VAL A 370 37.43 -12.27 -1.89
N ASN A 371 37.87 -11.76 -3.04
CA ASN A 371 39.28 -11.69 -3.37
C ASN A 371 39.82 -10.34 -2.90
N CYS A 372 40.58 -10.34 -1.80
CA CYS A 372 41.11 -9.13 -1.20
C CYS A 372 42.09 -8.40 -2.12
N ALA A 373 42.82 -9.13 -2.98
CA ALA A 373 43.76 -8.55 -3.93
C ALA A 373 43.09 -7.76 -5.06
N ALA A 374 41.80 -8.03 -5.34
CA ALA A 374 41.07 -7.39 -6.43
C ALA A 374 40.36 -6.08 -6.02
N ILE A 375 40.31 -5.77 -4.72
CA ILE A 375 39.58 -4.62 -4.20
C ILE A 375 40.53 -3.43 -4.04
N PRO A 376 40.25 -2.26 -4.67
CA PRO A 376 41.01 -1.04 -4.44
C PRO A 376 41.03 -0.67 -2.95
N ARG A 377 42.15 -0.16 -2.45
CA ARG A 377 42.33 0.14 -1.02
C ARG A 377 41.26 1.09 -0.48
N GLU A 378 40.86 2.07 -1.29
CA GLU A 378 39.86 3.08 -0.95
C GLU A 378 38.44 2.52 -0.84
N LEU A 379 38.16 1.42 -1.53
CA LEU A 379 36.84 0.77 -1.55
C LEU A 379 36.75 -0.43 -0.60
N PHE A 380 37.87 -0.83 -0.01
CA PHE A 380 37.98 -2.04 0.80
C PHE A 380 36.99 -2.04 1.97
N GLU A 381 36.96 -0.93 2.72
CA GLU A 381 36.06 -0.79 3.87
C GLU A 381 34.58 -0.86 3.47
N SER A 382 34.23 -0.14 2.39
CA SER A 382 32.88 -0.07 1.85
C SER A 382 32.38 -1.41 1.30
N GLU A 383 33.25 -2.19 0.65
CA GLU A 383 32.90 -3.54 0.17
C GLU A 383 32.65 -4.50 1.34
N PHE A 384 33.52 -4.52 2.35
CA PHE A 384 33.41 -5.46 3.46
C PHE A 384 32.26 -5.14 4.41
N PHE A 385 32.15 -3.88 4.83
CA PHE A 385 31.22 -3.45 5.88
C PHE A 385 29.97 -2.75 5.34
N GLY A 386 29.97 -2.31 4.07
CA GLY A 386 28.88 -1.52 3.50
C GLY A 386 28.96 -0.05 3.89
N HIS A 387 28.12 0.77 3.27
CA HIS A 387 28.06 2.21 3.56
C HIS A 387 26.63 2.73 3.59
N ALA A 388 26.42 3.80 4.37
CA ALA A 388 25.22 4.60 4.32
C ALA A 388 25.32 5.66 3.20
N ARG A 389 24.17 6.09 2.67
CA ARG A 389 24.06 7.17 1.71
C ARG A 389 24.71 8.43 2.29
N GLY A 390 25.58 9.07 1.51
CA GLY A 390 26.30 10.28 1.92
C GLY A 390 27.56 10.04 2.74
N ALA A 391 27.98 8.79 2.97
CA ALA A 391 29.19 8.47 3.75
C ALA A 391 30.49 9.01 3.13
N PHE A 392 30.55 9.12 1.80
CA PHE A 392 31.67 9.71 1.05
C PHE A 392 31.19 10.27 -0.30
N THR A 393 32.04 11.03 -0.99
CA THR A 393 31.77 11.56 -2.33
C THR A 393 31.53 10.41 -3.32
N GLY A 394 30.28 10.22 -3.77
CA GLY A 394 29.88 9.11 -4.66
C GLY A 394 28.95 8.08 -4.00
N ALA A 395 28.74 8.15 -2.68
CA ALA A 395 27.78 7.32 -1.95
C ALA A 395 26.33 7.80 -2.18
N LEU A 396 25.83 7.63 -3.41
CA LEU A 396 24.48 8.08 -3.82
C LEU A 396 23.34 7.28 -3.18
N ARG A 397 23.63 6.05 -2.73
CA ARG A 397 22.68 5.09 -2.16
C ARG A 397 23.34 4.31 -1.02
N ASP A 398 22.53 3.65 -0.20
CA ASP A 398 23.05 2.67 0.77
C ASP A 398 23.60 1.44 0.04
N ARG A 399 24.61 0.81 0.61
CA ARG A 399 25.16 -0.45 0.08
C ARG A 399 25.43 -1.44 1.20
N VAL A 400 24.95 -2.66 1.00
CA VAL A 400 25.19 -3.80 1.91
C VAL A 400 26.61 -4.33 1.72
N GLY A 401 27.32 -4.58 2.83
CA GLY A 401 28.67 -5.13 2.83
C GLY A 401 28.71 -6.66 2.76
N ARG A 402 29.89 -7.23 2.46
CA ARG A 402 30.08 -8.69 2.36
C ARG A 402 29.78 -9.44 3.65
N PHE A 403 30.05 -8.85 4.81
CA PHE A 403 29.71 -9.48 6.10
C PHE A 403 28.20 -9.65 6.30
N GLU A 404 27.41 -8.63 5.93
CA GLU A 404 25.96 -8.69 6.03
C GLU A 404 25.35 -9.64 5.00
N LEU A 405 25.92 -9.73 3.80
CA LEU A 405 25.54 -10.73 2.81
C LEU A 405 25.84 -12.16 3.26
N ALA A 406 26.89 -12.35 4.07
CA ALA A 406 27.32 -13.65 4.57
C ALA A 406 26.65 -14.06 5.88
N ASP A 407 25.71 -13.27 6.39
CA ASP A 407 25.06 -13.51 7.68
C ASP A 407 24.31 -14.86 7.71
N GLY A 408 24.61 -15.67 8.73
CA GLY A 408 24.17 -17.07 8.84
C GLY A 408 24.87 -18.04 7.88
N GLY A 409 25.80 -17.57 7.05
CA GLY A 409 26.51 -18.32 6.02
C GLY A 409 28.01 -18.46 6.28
N THR A 410 28.80 -18.54 5.20
CA THR A 410 30.26 -18.62 5.23
C THR A 410 30.86 -17.51 4.37
N LEU A 411 31.90 -16.83 4.88
CA LEU A 411 32.67 -15.83 4.14
C LEU A 411 34.08 -16.38 3.86
N PHE A 412 34.39 -16.54 2.58
CA PHE A 412 35.71 -16.92 2.08
C PHE A 412 36.52 -15.68 1.72
N LEU A 413 37.64 -15.49 2.42
CA LEU A 413 38.58 -14.38 2.24
C LEU A 413 39.81 -14.89 1.49
N ASP A 414 39.84 -14.74 0.18
CA ASP A 414 41.01 -15.07 -0.63
C ASP A 414 42.05 -13.94 -0.56
N GLU A 415 43.32 -14.32 -0.49
CA GLU A 415 44.47 -13.44 -0.28
C GLU A 415 44.32 -12.49 0.92
N VAL A 416 43.97 -13.03 2.10
CA VAL A 416 43.78 -12.27 3.35
C VAL A 416 45.01 -11.44 3.78
N GLY A 417 46.21 -11.82 3.30
CA GLY A 417 47.44 -11.06 3.53
C GLY A 417 47.50 -9.71 2.80
N GLU A 418 46.58 -9.43 1.87
CA GLU A 418 46.48 -8.15 1.14
C GLU A 418 45.63 -7.10 1.88
N ILE A 419 45.00 -7.47 3.01
CA ILE A 419 44.13 -6.56 3.76
C ILE A 419 44.97 -5.41 4.35
N PRO A 420 44.60 -4.13 4.09
CA PRO A 420 45.29 -2.97 4.66
C PRO A 420 45.34 -3.02 6.19
N LEU A 421 46.48 -2.65 6.77
CA LEU A 421 46.76 -2.77 8.21
C LEU A 421 45.71 -2.04 9.07
N GLU A 422 45.26 -0.88 8.61
CA GLU A 422 44.24 -0.04 9.22
C GLU A 422 42.86 -0.74 9.31
N LEU A 423 42.55 -1.66 8.40
CA LEU A 423 41.27 -2.40 8.37
C LEU A 423 41.33 -3.72 9.13
N GLN A 424 42.52 -4.25 9.41
CA GLN A 424 42.70 -5.49 10.15
C GLN A 424 42.09 -5.42 11.56
N GLY A 425 42.08 -4.25 12.21
CA GLY A 425 41.43 -4.05 13.51
C GLY A 425 39.90 -4.17 13.43
N LYS A 426 39.27 -3.66 12.36
CA LYS A 426 37.83 -3.81 12.15
C LYS A 426 37.46 -5.25 11.84
N LEU A 427 38.26 -5.92 11.01
CA LEU A 427 38.09 -7.35 10.74
C LEU A 427 38.18 -8.18 12.03
N LEU A 428 39.16 -7.90 12.88
CA LEU A 428 39.30 -8.57 14.17
C LEU A 428 38.06 -8.42 15.05
N ARG A 429 37.49 -7.20 15.12
CA ARG A 429 36.25 -6.94 15.87
C ARG A 429 35.09 -7.81 15.39
N VAL A 430 34.92 -7.97 14.07
CA VAL A 430 33.90 -8.88 13.53
C VAL A 430 34.18 -10.34 13.89
N LEU A 431 35.44 -10.79 13.82
CA LEU A 431 35.82 -12.16 14.15
C LEU A 431 35.69 -12.51 15.64
N GLN A 432 35.77 -11.52 16.53
CA GLN A 432 35.70 -11.72 17.98
C GLN A 432 34.29 -11.50 18.52
N GLU A 433 33.65 -10.40 18.12
CA GLU A 433 32.38 -9.92 18.69
C GLU A 433 31.18 -10.22 17.78
N GLY A 434 31.41 -10.56 16.51
CA GLY A 434 30.35 -10.66 15.51
C GLY A 434 29.72 -9.32 15.17
N GLN A 435 30.40 -8.20 15.47
CA GLN A 435 29.85 -6.86 15.36
C GLN A 435 30.64 -5.95 14.42
N PHE A 436 29.94 -5.13 13.64
CA PHE A 436 30.53 -4.08 12.81
C PHE A 436 29.60 -2.86 12.66
N GLU A 437 30.15 -1.78 12.11
CA GLU A 437 29.43 -0.56 11.76
C GLU A 437 29.63 -0.29 10.26
N ARG A 438 28.59 0.21 9.57
CA ARG A 438 28.72 0.62 8.17
C ARG A 438 29.49 1.94 8.10
N VAL A 439 30.17 2.19 6.97
CA VAL A 439 30.84 3.48 6.75
C VAL A 439 29.79 4.61 6.77
N GLY A 440 30.01 5.61 7.63
CA GLY A 440 29.09 6.74 7.82
C GLY A 440 27.88 6.46 8.72
N GLU A 441 27.78 5.28 9.35
CA GLU A 441 26.70 4.91 10.28
C GLU A 441 27.29 4.58 11.66
N ALA A 442 26.78 5.19 12.74
CA ALA A 442 27.19 4.87 14.12
C ALA A 442 26.44 3.65 14.71
N ARG A 443 25.55 3.03 13.94
CA ARG A 443 24.75 1.90 14.37
C ARG A 443 25.56 0.61 14.28
N THR A 444 25.79 -0.01 15.41
CA THR A 444 26.38 -1.36 15.48
C THR A 444 25.41 -2.41 14.97
N ARG A 445 25.91 -3.33 14.14
CA ARG A 445 25.20 -4.46 13.55
C ARG A 445 25.87 -5.75 14.00
N THR A 446 25.07 -6.79 14.27
CA THR A 446 25.56 -8.11 14.66
C THR A 446 25.34 -9.09 13.50
N VAL A 447 26.33 -9.95 13.24
CA VAL A 447 26.30 -11.00 12.21
C VAL A 447 26.92 -12.30 12.73
N ASP A 448 26.40 -13.42 12.26
CA ASP A 448 26.94 -14.75 12.53
C ASP A 448 27.56 -15.35 11.25
N VAL A 449 28.87 -15.20 11.07
CA VAL A 449 29.58 -15.58 9.85
C VAL A 449 30.71 -16.55 10.16
N ARG A 450 30.73 -17.70 9.46
CA ARG A 450 31.86 -18.62 9.48
C ARG A 450 32.93 -18.11 8.53
N ILE A 451 34.19 -18.14 8.94
CA ILE A 451 35.29 -17.55 8.16
C ILE A 451 36.22 -18.64 7.67
N VAL A 452 36.50 -18.63 6.38
CA VAL A 452 37.58 -19.40 5.75
C VAL A 452 38.49 -18.41 5.06
N ALA A 453 39.72 -18.29 5.51
CA ALA A 453 40.71 -17.39 4.91
C ALA A 453 41.70 -18.19 4.08
N ALA A 454 42.23 -17.59 3.01
CA ALA A 454 43.31 -18.15 2.22
C ALA A 454 44.39 -17.12 1.94
N THR A 455 45.63 -17.58 1.78
CA THR A 455 46.74 -16.71 1.41
C THR A 455 47.89 -17.48 0.76
N ASN A 456 48.61 -16.81 -0.13
CA ASN A 456 49.90 -17.25 -0.65
C ASN A 456 51.13 -16.70 0.11
N ARG A 457 50.93 -15.78 1.06
CA ARG A 457 52.00 -15.16 1.86
C ARG A 457 52.26 -15.95 3.14
N ASP A 458 53.49 -15.86 3.64
CA ASP A 458 53.79 -16.29 5.00
C ASP A 458 53.30 -15.21 5.99
N LEU A 459 52.12 -15.40 6.56
CA LEU A 459 51.55 -14.45 7.51
C LEU A 459 52.41 -14.29 8.77
N ARG A 460 53.20 -15.29 9.16
CA ARG A 460 54.10 -15.14 10.32
C ARG A 460 55.22 -14.15 9.99
N ALA A 461 55.81 -14.26 8.81
CA ALA A 461 56.79 -13.28 8.33
C ALA A 461 56.17 -11.88 8.14
N GLU A 462 54.91 -11.79 7.69
CA GLU A 462 54.21 -10.49 7.60
C GLU A 462 53.93 -9.86 8.97
N VAL A 463 53.68 -10.68 10.01
CA VAL A 463 53.56 -10.20 11.40
C VAL A 463 54.90 -9.69 11.91
N GLU A 464 55.98 -10.44 11.71
CA GLU A 464 57.34 -10.01 12.10
C GLU A 464 57.77 -8.71 11.40
N ALA A 465 57.32 -8.52 10.16
CA ALA A 465 57.57 -7.31 9.39
C ALA A 465 56.60 -6.14 9.70
N GLY A 466 55.67 -6.31 10.65
CA GLY A 466 54.72 -5.28 11.06
C GLY A 466 53.63 -4.94 10.03
N ARG A 467 53.46 -5.77 8.99
CA ARG A 467 52.45 -5.58 7.93
C ARG A 467 51.14 -6.32 8.22
N PHE A 468 51.16 -7.23 9.19
CA PHE A 468 49.98 -7.96 9.63
C PHE A 468 49.91 -7.96 11.17
N ARG A 469 48.73 -7.82 11.73
CA ARG A 469 48.56 -7.81 13.18
C ARG A 469 48.64 -9.22 13.75
N GLN A 470 49.38 -9.35 14.85
CA GLN A 470 49.57 -10.62 15.55
C GLN A 470 48.26 -11.19 16.10
N ASP A 471 47.39 -10.35 16.65
CA ASP A 471 46.09 -10.75 17.21
C ASP A 471 45.13 -11.32 16.15
N LEU A 472 45.06 -10.67 14.98
CA LEU A 472 44.30 -11.16 13.83
C LEU A 472 44.88 -12.47 13.30
N TYR A 473 46.20 -12.60 13.22
CA TYR A 473 46.84 -13.86 12.78
C TYR A 473 46.41 -15.03 13.66
N PHE A 474 46.46 -14.89 14.98
CA PHE A 474 46.02 -15.96 15.88
C PHE A 474 44.52 -16.26 15.77
N ARG A 475 43.68 -15.27 15.48
CA ARG A 475 42.24 -15.49 15.29
C ARG A 475 41.90 -16.17 13.96
N LEU A 476 42.71 -15.95 12.92
CA LEU A 476 42.54 -16.61 11.62
C LEU A 476 43.15 -18.02 11.62
N ASN A 477 44.30 -18.18 12.26
CA ASN A 477 45.08 -19.42 12.28
C ASN A 477 44.60 -20.44 13.36
N VAL A 478 43.29 -20.56 13.53
CA VAL A 478 42.69 -21.50 14.51
C VAL A 478 42.82 -22.94 14.00
N PHE A 479 42.54 -23.16 12.72
CA PHE A 479 42.73 -24.45 12.07
C PHE A 479 43.47 -24.26 10.73
N PRO A 480 44.81 -24.46 10.68
CA PRO A 480 45.58 -24.34 9.45
C PRO A 480 45.40 -25.56 8.54
N ILE A 481 45.25 -25.31 7.24
CA ILE A 481 45.33 -26.32 6.18
C ILE A 481 46.34 -25.84 5.14
N GLU A 482 47.34 -26.67 4.86
CA GLU A 482 48.35 -26.36 3.85
C GLU A 482 47.97 -27.02 2.52
N SER A 483 47.91 -26.23 1.46
CA SER A 483 47.64 -26.69 0.10
C SER A 483 48.97 -26.85 -0.66
N PRO A 484 49.43 -28.10 -0.88
CA PRO A 484 50.76 -28.36 -1.39
C PRO A 484 50.89 -27.94 -2.86
N PRO A 485 52.06 -27.42 -3.26
CA PRO A 485 52.37 -27.16 -4.65
C PRO A 485 52.34 -28.44 -5.47
N LEU A 486 52.05 -28.33 -6.77
CA LEU A 486 51.83 -29.46 -7.66
C LEU A 486 53.07 -30.37 -7.77
N ARG A 487 54.27 -29.80 -7.64
CA ARG A 487 55.55 -30.53 -7.62
C ARG A 487 55.71 -31.51 -6.44
N GLU A 488 54.97 -31.32 -5.35
CA GLU A 488 54.99 -32.20 -4.16
C GLU A 488 53.94 -33.31 -4.24
N ARG A 489 53.08 -33.29 -5.27
CA ARG A 489 52.06 -34.32 -5.53
C ARG A 489 52.09 -34.80 -6.99
N PRO A 490 53.23 -35.36 -7.45
CA PRO A 490 53.37 -35.78 -8.85
C PRO A 490 52.38 -36.86 -9.28
N GLU A 491 51.86 -37.69 -8.35
CA GLU A 491 50.88 -38.74 -8.71
C GLU A 491 49.53 -38.19 -9.17
N ASP A 492 49.24 -36.93 -8.86
CA ASP A 492 47.99 -36.24 -9.20
C ASP A 492 48.06 -35.56 -10.57
N ILE A 493 49.26 -35.21 -11.04
CA ILE A 493 49.47 -34.52 -12.33
C ILE A 493 48.79 -35.27 -13.50
N PRO A 494 48.94 -36.60 -13.66
CA PRO A 494 48.30 -37.31 -14.77
C PRO A 494 46.77 -37.29 -14.68
N LEU A 495 46.22 -37.36 -13.46
CA LEU A 495 44.77 -37.34 -13.22
C LEU A 495 44.18 -35.97 -13.53
N LEU A 496 44.84 -34.91 -13.07
CA LEU A 496 44.46 -33.52 -13.35
C LEU A 496 44.56 -33.23 -14.85
N ALA A 497 45.65 -33.63 -15.51
CA ALA A 497 45.82 -33.43 -16.94
C ALA A 497 44.73 -34.16 -17.76
N ALA A 498 44.42 -35.40 -17.43
CA ALA A 498 43.35 -36.15 -18.08
C ALA A 498 41.96 -35.56 -17.82
N HIS A 499 41.74 -34.98 -16.63
CA HIS A 499 40.51 -34.27 -16.32
C HIS A 499 40.37 -33.01 -17.18
N PHE A 500 41.36 -32.12 -17.19
CA PHE A 500 41.32 -30.89 -17.98
C PHE A 500 41.22 -31.16 -19.47
N LEU A 501 41.87 -32.22 -19.97
CA LEU A 501 41.79 -32.59 -21.39
C LEU A 501 40.38 -33.03 -21.79
N ARG A 502 39.71 -33.83 -20.95
CA ARG A 502 38.31 -34.22 -21.18
C ARG A 502 37.37 -33.03 -21.14
N ASP A 503 37.56 -32.13 -20.17
CA ASP A 503 36.71 -30.95 -20.01
C ASP A 503 36.91 -29.95 -21.16
N ALA A 504 38.15 -29.74 -21.61
CA ALA A 504 38.45 -28.95 -22.80
C ALA A 504 37.86 -29.59 -24.06
N GLY A 505 37.97 -30.91 -24.23
CA GLY A 505 37.40 -31.64 -25.36
C GLY A 505 35.89 -31.47 -25.47
N ARG A 506 35.17 -31.57 -24.35
CA ARG A 506 33.72 -31.32 -24.28
C ARG A 506 33.36 -29.88 -24.66
N LYS A 507 34.10 -28.89 -24.17
CA LYS A 507 33.86 -27.47 -24.46
C LYS A 507 34.11 -27.12 -25.94
N LEU A 508 35.12 -27.73 -26.55
CA LEU A 508 35.53 -27.47 -27.93
C LEU A 508 34.85 -28.37 -28.97
N ASN A 509 34.01 -29.33 -28.52
CA ASN A 509 33.36 -30.34 -29.37
C ASN A 509 34.35 -31.09 -30.29
N VAL A 510 35.53 -31.40 -29.75
CA VAL A 510 36.59 -32.16 -30.45
C VAL A 510 36.63 -33.60 -29.93
N ALA A 511 37.05 -34.53 -30.79
CA ALA A 511 37.20 -35.94 -30.44
C ALA A 511 38.10 -36.11 -29.20
N GLU A 512 37.79 -37.11 -28.38
CA GLU A 512 38.48 -37.38 -27.11
C GLU A 512 39.97 -37.66 -27.38
N ALA A 513 40.81 -36.69 -27.04
CA ALA A 513 42.25 -36.82 -27.18
C ALA A 513 42.84 -37.50 -25.94
N ALA A 514 43.83 -38.37 -26.15
CA ALA A 514 44.51 -39.09 -25.09
C ALA A 514 45.93 -38.54 -24.86
N LEU A 515 46.35 -38.55 -23.59
CA LEU A 515 47.73 -38.27 -23.21
C LEU A 515 48.60 -39.51 -23.49
N SER A 516 49.72 -39.34 -24.20
CA SER A 516 50.70 -40.43 -24.33
C SER A 516 51.49 -40.63 -23.04
N GLU A 517 52.11 -41.80 -22.85
CA GLU A 517 53.02 -42.00 -21.71
C GLU A 517 54.19 -41.00 -21.70
N GLY A 518 54.65 -40.58 -22.89
CA GLY A 518 55.69 -39.55 -23.03
C GLY A 518 55.23 -38.20 -22.53
N ASP A 519 53.97 -37.84 -22.81
CA ASP A 519 53.36 -36.61 -22.30
C ASP A 519 53.22 -36.66 -20.78
N VAL A 520 52.76 -37.79 -20.23
CA VAL A 520 52.65 -37.98 -18.78
C VAL A 520 54.01 -37.83 -18.09
N ARG A 521 55.07 -38.45 -18.63
CA ARG A 521 56.43 -38.31 -18.07
C ARG A 521 56.91 -36.86 -18.10
N ARG A 522 56.68 -36.13 -19.19
CA ARG A 522 57.05 -34.71 -19.32
C ARG A 522 56.29 -33.81 -18.37
N LEU A 523 54.97 -33.98 -18.28
CA LEU A 523 54.11 -33.25 -17.34
C LEU A 523 54.55 -33.49 -15.89
N THR A 524 54.90 -34.74 -15.55
CA THR A 524 55.31 -35.10 -14.18
C THR A 524 56.69 -34.55 -13.81
N ALA A 525 57.60 -34.41 -14.78
CA ALA A 525 58.95 -33.90 -14.55
C ALA A 525 59.02 -32.35 -14.45
N TYR A 526 57.95 -31.65 -14.83
CA TYR A 526 57.91 -30.18 -14.77
C TYR A 526 57.62 -29.66 -13.36
N ARG A 527 58.24 -28.53 -12.99
CA ARG A 527 58.14 -27.98 -11.63
C ARG A 527 56.83 -27.23 -11.35
N TRP A 528 56.09 -26.85 -12.38
CA TRP A 528 54.80 -26.15 -12.27
C TRP A 528 54.82 -24.91 -11.37
N PRO A 529 55.58 -23.86 -11.70
CA PRO A 529 55.59 -22.61 -10.92
C PRO A 529 54.22 -21.95 -10.78
N GLY A 530 53.30 -22.16 -11.71
CA GLY A 530 51.90 -21.71 -11.61
C GLY A 530 50.92 -22.81 -11.18
N ASN A 531 51.43 -23.93 -10.65
CA ASN A 531 50.67 -25.05 -10.09
C ASN A 531 49.55 -25.56 -11.03
N VAL A 532 48.38 -25.86 -10.48
CA VAL A 532 47.24 -26.45 -11.22
C VAL A 532 46.70 -25.47 -12.26
N ARG A 533 46.75 -24.15 -11.99
CA ARG A 533 46.32 -23.11 -12.94
C ARG A 533 47.17 -23.12 -14.21
N GLU A 534 48.49 -23.27 -14.07
CA GLU A 534 49.38 -23.40 -15.23
C GLU A 534 49.15 -24.72 -15.97
N LEU A 535 49.01 -25.84 -15.26
CA LEU A 535 48.69 -27.14 -15.86
C LEU A 535 47.41 -27.07 -16.70
N GLN A 536 46.34 -26.49 -16.15
CA GLN A 536 45.09 -26.29 -16.86
C GLN A 536 45.31 -25.49 -18.15
N ASN A 537 45.98 -24.34 -18.07
CA ASN A 537 46.25 -23.48 -19.23
C ASN A 537 47.07 -24.19 -20.32
N VAL A 538 48.06 -24.99 -19.93
CA VAL A 538 48.88 -25.77 -20.86
C VAL A 538 48.04 -26.83 -21.56
N ILE A 539 47.21 -27.57 -20.82
CA ILE A 539 46.36 -28.63 -21.38
C ILE A 539 45.25 -28.07 -22.27
N GLU A 540 44.58 -26.99 -21.85
CA GLU A 540 43.56 -26.31 -22.67
C GLU A 540 44.15 -25.79 -23.98
N ARG A 541 45.32 -25.14 -23.93
CA ARG A 541 46.04 -24.71 -25.14
C ARG A 541 46.39 -25.88 -26.04
N ALA A 542 46.86 -26.97 -25.47
CA ALA A 542 47.21 -28.17 -26.22
C ALA A 542 45.97 -28.82 -26.88
N ALA A 543 44.80 -28.75 -26.24
CA ALA A 543 43.53 -29.18 -26.80
C ALA A 543 43.06 -28.29 -27.96
N ILE A 544 43.23 -26.96 -27.88
CA ILE A 544 42.92 -26.03 -28.97
C ILE A 544 43.80 -26.28 -30.20
N LEU A 545 45.08 -26.59 -29.98
CA LEU A 545 46.06 -26.84 -31.04
C LEU A 545 46.02 -28.29 -31.58
N ALA A 546 45.20 -29.15 -30.98
CA ALA A 546 45.13 -30.56 -31.36
C ALA A 546 44.65 -30.71 -32.80
N ARG A 547 45.40 -31.45 -33.61
CA ARG A 547 45.02 -31.86 -34.97
C ARG A 547 44.84 -33.37 -34.98
N ASN A 548 43.73 -33.85 -35.55
CA ASN A 548 43.44 -35.28 -35.71
C ASN A 548 43.48 -36.09 -34.39
N GLY A 549 43.01 -35.51 -33.28
CA GLY A 549 42.93 -36.20 -31.98
C GLY A 549 44.26 -36.39 -31.24
N ARG A 550 45.38 -35.88 -31.79
CA ARG A 550 46.69 -35.87 -31.10
C ARG A 550 46.98 -34.51 -30.49
N VAL A 551 47.20 -34.50 -29.19
CA VAL A 551 47.55 -33.31 -28.41
C VAL A 551 49.07 -33.20 -28.35
N ARG A 552 49.61 -32.02 -28.67
CA ARG A 552 51.03 -31.72 -28.48
C ARG A 552 51.17 -30.78 -27.30
N ILE A 553 51.76 -31.28 -26.22
CA ILE A 553 51.99 -30.49 -25.02
C ILE A 553 53.30 -29.72 -25.17
N ASP A 554 53.22 -28.40 -25.16
CA ASP A 554 54.39 -27.52 -25.15
C ASP A 554 54.58 -26.95 -23.74
N LEU A 555 55.73 -27.22 -23.13
CA LEU A 555 56.05 -26.82 -21.76
C LEU A 555 57.12 -25.72 -21.79
N PRO A 556 56.93 -24.59 -21.09
CA PRO A 556 57.90 -23.50 -21.08
C PRO A 556 59.27 -23.97 -20.56
N GLY A 557 60.33 -23.77 -21.35
CA GLY A 557 61.70 -24.12 -20.94
C GLY A 557 62.08 -25.60 -21.04
N MET A 558 61.14 -26.48 -21.41
CA MET A 558 61.46 -27.85 -21.85
C MET A 558 61.36 -27.89 -23.37
N ALA A 559 62.50 -28.09 -24.05
CA ALA A 559 62.48 -28.32 -25.49
C ALA A 559 61.49 -29.46 -25.80
N SER A 560 60.50 -29.20 -26.66
CA SER A 560 59.70 -30.25 -27.28
C SER A 560 60.68 -31.28 -27.85
N PRO A 561 60.49 -32.61 -27.63
CA PRO A 561 61.24 -33.57 -28.41
C PRO A 561 60.91 -33.27 -29.88
N ALA A 562 61.93 -32.88 -30.65
CA ALA A 562 61.82 -32.82 -32.09
C ALA A 562 61.35 -34.22 -32.56
N PRO A 563 60.56 -34.30 -33.65
CA PRO A 563 60.34 -35.61 -34.29
C PRO A 563 61.70 -36.28 -34.46
N PRO A 564 61.82 -37.61 -34.28
CA PRO A 564 63.12 -38.26 -34.25
C PRO A 564 63.86 -37.89 -35.53
N ALA A 565 64.83 -36.98 -35.39
CA ALA A 565 65.88 -36.86 -36.36
C ALA A 565 66.53 -38.24 -36.41
N PRO A 566 66.80 -38.80 -37.60
CA PRO A 566 67.55 -40.04 -37.68
C PRO A 566 68.84 -39.83 -36.87
N ALA A 567 69.08 -40.73 -35.91
CA ALA A 567 70.13 -40.64 -34.90
C ALA A 567 71.36 -39.88 -35.40
N ASP A 568 71.61 -38.71 -34.82
CA ASP A 568 72.77 -37.91 -35.18
C ASP A 568 74.03 -38.70 -34.82
N ALA A 569 74.76 -39.02 -35.88
CA ALA A 569 76.20 -38.97 -35.92
C ALA A 569 76.71 -37.87 -34.96
N ALA A 570 77.60 -38.28 -34.06
CA ALA A 570 78.41 -37.35 -33.29
C ALA A 570 79.05 -36.30 -34.23
N ALA A 571 79.10 -35.06 -33.76
CA ALA A 571 79.83 -33.97 -34.41
C ALA A 571 81.28 -34.40 -34.71
N PRO A 572 81.91 -33.92 -35.79
CA PRO A 572 83.12 -34.52 -36.33
C PRO A 572 84.32 -34.20 -35.43
N GLU A 573 84.80 -35.19 -34.69
CA GLU A 573 86.22 -35.27 -34.38
C GLU A 573 87.01 -35.30 -35.70
N VAL A 574 88.18 -34.66 -35.73
CA VAL A 574 89.07 -34.69 -36.89
C VAL A 574 89.40 -36.15 -37.19
N GLU A 575 88.81 -36.68 -38.25
CA GLU A 575 88.98 -38.08 -38.64
C GLU A 575 90.42 -38.33 -39.07
N THR A 576 91.06 -39.35 -38.50
CA THR A 576 92.40 -39.75 -38.90
C THR A 576 92.39 -40.35 -40.31
N GLU A 577 93.50 -40.23 -41.06
CA GLU A 577 93.61 -40.81 -42.41
C GLU A 577 93.32 -42.33 -42.42
N HIS A 578 93.59 -43.03 -41.31
CA HIS A 578 93.28 -44.45 -41.17
C HIS A 578 91.76 -44.72 -41.08
N GLU A 579 91.04 -43.96 -40.25
CA GLU A 579 89.58 -44.08 -40.09
C GLU A 579 88.84 -43.73 -41.38
N ARG A 580 89.30 -42.68 -42.06
CA ARG A 580 88.76 -42.27 -43.36
C ARG A 580 88.90 -43.39 -44.40
N ARG A 581 90.06 -44.06 -44.45
CA ARG A 581 90.30 -45.19 -45.38
C ARG A 581 89.43 -46.39 -45.06
N GLU A 582 89.23 -46.75 -43.79
CA GLU A 582 88.36 -47.86 -43.42
C GLU A 582 86.88 -47.55 -43.69
N ARG A 583 86.44 -46.31 -43.46
CA ARG A 583 85.08 -45.87 -43.82
C ARG A 583 84.86 -45.90 -45.32
N GLU A 584 85.84 -45.42 -46.11
CA GLU A 584 85.81 -45.49 -47.56
C GLU A 584 85.78 -46.95 -48.05
N ARG A 585 86.58 -47.83 -47.43
CA ARG A 585 86.60 -49.27 -47.72
C ARG A 585 85.26 -49.94 -47.46
N ALA A 586 84.64 -49.64 -46.32
CA ALA A 586 83.31 -50.15 -45.96
C ALA A 586 82.23 -49.64 -46.93
N ASN A 587 82.28 -48.36 -47.31
CA ASN A 587 81.32 -47.79 -48.24
C ASN A 587 81.44 -48.39 -49.64
N ILE A 588 82.67 -48.59 -50.14
CA ILE A 588 82.92 -49.25 -51.44
C ILE A 588 82.44 -50.71 -51.42
N ARG A 589 82.64 -51.46 -50.33
CA ARG A 589 82.09 -52.83 -50.21
C ARG A 589 80.57 -52.85 -50.27
N ARG A 590 79.89 -51.96 -49.54
CA ARG A 590 78.41 -51.85 -49.59
C ARG A 590 77.90 -51.51 -50.98
N ALA A 591 78.58 -50.62 -51.68
CA ALA A 591 78.23 -50.28 -53.06
C ALA A 591 78.40 -51.48 -54.01
N LEU A 592 79.48 -52.26 -53.85
CA LEU A 592 79.71 -53.50 -54.61
C LEU A 592 78.69 -54.59 -54.28
N GLU A 593 78.30 -54.75 -53.01
CA GLU A 593 77.25 -55.70 -52.62
C GLU A 593 75.91 -55.33 -53.26
N ARG A 594 75.54 -54.05 -53.22
CA ARG A 594 74.29 -53.56 -53.83
C ARG A 594 74.29 -53.62 -55.35
N SER A 595 75.45 -53.52 -55.98
CA SER A 595 75.59 -53.69 -57.44
C SER A 595 75.87 -55.13 -57.87
N GLY A 596 75.81 -56.11 -56.95
CA GLY A 596 76.05 -57.52 -57.25
C GLY A 596 77.46 -57.81 -57.77
N GLY A 597 78.48 -57.07 -57.32
CA GLY A 597 79.87 -57.20 -57.74
C GLY A 597 80.24 -56.40 -59.00
N LYS A 598 79.26 -55.76 -59.66
CA LYS A 598 79.50 -54.96 -60.87
C LYS A 598 80.15 -53.62 -60.53
N VAL A 599 81.38 -53.41 -61.02
CA VAL A 599 82.16 -52.18 -60.75
C VAL A 599 81.73 -51.01 -61.66
N SER A 600 81.40 -51.25 -62.93
CA SER A 600 81.16 -50.22 -63.94
C SER A 600 79.92 -50.45 -64.81
N GLY A 601 79.37 -49.37 -65.38
CA GLY A 601 78.17 -49.38 -66.23
C GLY A 601 76.89 -49.07 -65.44
N SER A 602 75.74 -49.03 -66.13
CA SER A 602 74.46 -48.72 -65.49
C SER A 602 74.15 -49.74 -64.37
N GLY A 603 73.86 -49.23 -63.17
CA GLY A 603 73.66 -49.99 -61.93
C GLY A 603 74.94 -50.49 -61.25
N GLY A 604 76.12 -50.04 -61.69
CA GLY A 604 77.41 -50.43 -61.11
C GLY A 604 77.80 -49.62 -59.87
N ALA A 605 78.71 -50.15 -59.05
CA ALA A 605 79.18 -49.51 -57.82
C ALA A 605 79.78 -48.11 -58.06
N ALA A 606 80.42 -47.87 -59.21
CA ALA A 606 80.96 -46.55 -59.56
C ALA A 606 79.86 -45.50 -59.73
N GLU A 607 78.74 -45.86 -60.36
CA GLU A 607 77.59 -44.97 -60.55
C GLU A 607 76.88 -44.69 -59.22
N LEU A 608 76.68 -45.73 -58.40
CA LEU A 608 76.08 -45.60 -57.06
C LEU A 608 76.90 -44.70 -56.13
N LEU A 609 78.23 -44.68 -56.29
CA LEU A 609 79.14 -43.84 -55.52
C LEU A 609 79.41 -42.47 -56.17
N GLY A 610 78.86 -42.20 -57.36
CA GLY A 610 79.11 -40.95 -58.10
C GLY A 610 80.55 -40.79 -58.58
N LEU A 611 81.29 -41.89 -58.76
CA LEU A 611 82.70 -41.89 -59.19
C LEU A 611 82.83 -42.35 -60.65
N ARG A 612 83.87 -41.87 -61.35
CA ARG A 612 84.24 -42.48 -62.63
C ARG A 612 84.72 -43.93 -62.40
N PRO A 613 84.37 -44.89 -63.28
CA PRO A 613 84.77 -46.29 -63.12
C PRO A 613 86.28 -46.50 -62.92
N THR A 614 87.11 -45.74 -63.63
CA THR A 614 88.58 -45.78 -63.52
C THR A 614 89.06 -45.31 -62.14
N THR A 615 88.40 -44.31 -61.55
CA THR A 615 88.69 -43.81 -60.20
C THR A 615 88.32 -44.83 -59.14
N LEU A 616 87.16 -45.49 -59.27
CA LEU A 616 86.75 -46.54 -58.34
C LEU A 616 87.71 -47.74 -58.41
N ALA A 617 88.11 -48.18 -59.61
CA ALA A 617 89.05 -49.29 -59.78
C ALA A 617 90.43 -49.00 -59.14
N SER A 618 90.94 -47.77 -59.27
CA SER A 618 92.17 -47.34 -58.62
C SER A 618 92.07 -47.35 -57.08
N ARG A 619 90.96 -46.83 -56.53
CA ARG A 619 90.69 -46.83 -55.07
C ARG A 619 90.51 -48.23 -54.50
N MET A 620 89.83 -49.12 -55.22
CA MET A 620 89.70 -50.53 -54.85
C MET A 620 91.06 -51.22 -54.77
N LYS A 621 91.97 -50.94 -55.72
CA LYS A 621 93.34 -51.48 -55.70
C LYS A 621 94.16 -50.92 -54.52
N ALA A 622 94.08 -49.62 -54.26
CA ALA A 622 94.79 -48.97 -53.16
C ALA A 622 94.30 -49.44 -51.77
N LEU A 623 93.01 -49.76 -51.64
CA LEU A 623 92.38 -50.26 -50.41
C LEU A 623 92.31 -51.80 -50.34
N GLY A 624 92.93 -52.52 -51.27
CA GLY A 624 92.96 -53.99 -51.30
C GLY A 624 91.57 -54.65 -51.32
N ILE A 625 90.62 -54.08 -52.08
CA ILE A 625 89.26 -54.61 -52.26
C ILE A 625 89.18 -55.31 -53.62
N ALA A 626 88.95 -56.62 -53.63
CA ALA A 626 88.66 -57.37 -54.86
C ALA A 626 87.15 -57.41 -55.12
N ALA A 627 86.73 -57.14 -56.36
CA ALA A 627 85.37 -57.47 -56.78
C ALA A 627 85.25 -58.99 -56.85
N ARG A 628 84.33 -59.59 -56.08
CA ARG A 628 83.92 -60.98 -56.35
C ARG A 628 83.21 -60.97 -57.71
N ARG A 629 83.72 -61.80 -58.64
CA ARG A 629 83.09 -62.04 -59.94
C ARG A 629 81.78 -62.77 -59.78
#